data_AF-A0A972L3J0-F1
#
_entry.id   AF-A0A972L3J0-F1
#
_cell.length_a   1.000
_cell.length_b   1.000
_cell.length_c   1.000
_cell.angle_alpha   90.00
_cell.angle_beta   90.00
_cell.angle_gamma   90.00
#
_symmetry.space_group_name_H-M   'P 1'
#
loop_
_entity.id
_entity.type
_entity.pdbx_description
1 polymer ?
#
loop_
_entity_poly.entity_id
_entity_poly.type
_entity_poly.pdbx_seq_one_letter_code
_entity_poly.pdbx_strand_id
1 'polypeptide(L)' 'MMSKVSLLLFMFLSYNLAQAQDQANIWHFGNKCGIDFNTGEPVKIPNVMHWSVNASASISDQDGNFLFSCNGKKIW' A
#
# COMPACT_ATOMS: atom_id res chain seq x y z
N MET A 1 -18.04 -32.29 17.84
CA MET A 1 -17.98 -32.25 16.36
C MET A 1 -18.51 -30.91 15.80
N MET A 2 -19.64 -30.39 16.31
CA MET A 2 -20.22 -29.10 15.86
C MET A 2 -19.31 -27.87 16.08
N SER A 3 -18.53 -27.81 17.17
CA SER A 3 -17.63 -26.66 17.45
C SER A 3 -16.51 -26.47 16.43
N LYS A 4 -16.01 -27.55 15.81
CA LYS A 4 -14.97 -27.47 14.78
C LYS A 4 -15.53 -26.92 13.46
N VAL A 5 -16.77 -27.29 13.12
CA VAL A 5 -17.47 -26.76 11.94
C VAL A 5 -17.78 -25.28 12.10
N SER A 6 -18.25 -24.86 13.28
CA SER A 6 -18.46 -23.44 13.59
C SER A 6 -17.18 -22.62 13.50
N LEU A 7 -16.05 -23.14 14.00
CA LEU A 7 -14.76 -22.47 13.91
C LEU A 7 -14.27 -22.31 12.46
N LEU A 8 -14.40 -23.37 11.64
CA LEU A 8 -14.03 -23.31 10.22
C LEU A 8 -14.90 -22.31 9.45
N LEU A 9 -16.20 -22.25 9.75
CA LEU A 9 -17.11 -21.28 9.15
C LEU A 9 -16.72 -19.84 9.52
N PHE A 10 -16.38 -19.60 10.80
CA PHE A 10 -15.90 -18.31 11.27
C PHE A 10 -14.61 -17.89 10.55
N MET A 11 -13.64 -18.80 10.42
CA MET A 11 -12.39 -18.52 9.70
C MET A 11 -12.61 -18.20 8.21
N PHE A 12 -13.54 -18.91 7.57
CA PHE A 12 -13.90 -18.66 6.17
C PHE A 12 -14.54 -17.28 5.99
N LEU A 13 -15.45 -16.90 6.89
CA LEU A 13 -16.09 -15.58 6.87
C LEU A 13 -15.09 -14.45 7.15
N SER A 14 -14.16 -14.64 8.11
CA SER A 14 -13.15 -13.63 8.42
C SER A 14 -12.15 -13.41 7.29
N TYR A 15 -11.83 -14.45 6.51
CA TYR A 15 -10.94 -14.31 5.34
C TYR A 15 -11.54 -13.40 4.27
N ASN A 16 -12.84 -13.50 4.01
CA ASN A 16 -13.52 -12.64 3.04
C ASN A 16 -13.62 -11.18 3.50
N LEU A 17 -13.49 -10.92 4.80
CA LEU A 17 -13.44 -9.57 5.39
C LEU A 17 -12.02 -9.02 5.49
N ALA A 18 -11.00 -9.86 5.35
CA ALA A 18 -9.60 -9.44 5.37
C ALA A 18 -9.20 -8.90 3.99
N GLN A 19 -9.40 -7.60 3.77
CA GLN A 19 -8.83 -6.91 2.61
C GLN A 19 -7.35 -6.61 2.91
N ALA A 20 -6.44 -6.99 2.01
CA ALA A 20 -5.11 -6.41 2.01
C ALA A 20 -5.29 -4.92 1.69
N GLN A 21 -4.78 -4.07 2.58
CA GLN A 21 -5.06 -2.64 2.54
C GLN A 21 -4.27 -1.92 1.42
N ASP A 22 -4.82 -0.88 0.81
CA ASP A 22 -4.22 -0.18 -0.33
C ASP A 22 -3.23 0.94 0.08
N GLN A 23 -3.02 1.15 1.38
CA GLN A 23 -2.19 2.23 1.92
C GLN A 23 -0.72 2.13 1.48
N ALA A 24 -0.28 0.97 1.00
CA ALA A 24 1.06 0.74 0.47
C ALA A 24 1.11 0.62 -1.07
N ASN A 25 0.07 1.02 -1.82
CA ASN A 25 0.02 0.81 -3.27
C ASN A 25 0.84 1.82 -4.08
N ILE A 26 1.19 2.97 -3.52
CA ILE A 26 2.04 3.96 -4.18
C ILE A 26 3.45 3.91 -3.59
N TRP A 27 4.44 3.60 -4.43
CA TRP A 27 5.84 3.52 -4.07
C TRP A 27 6.60 4.66 -4.74
N HIS A 28 7.10 5.61 -3.94
CA HIS A 28 8.01 6.65 -4.43
C HIS A 28 9.45 6.35 -3.98
N PHE A 29 10.37 6.39 -4.93
CA PHE A 29 11.79 6.16 -4.71
C PHE A 29 12.58 7.47 -4.81
N GLY A 30 13.73 7.49 -4.16
CA GLY A 30 14.55 8.70 -3.98
C GLY A 30 15.13 9.33 -5.25
N ASN A 31 14.96 8.74 -6.43
CA ASN A 31 15.45 9.30 -7.69
C ASN A 31 14.32 9.78 -8.61
N LYS A 32 13.30 10.46 -8.04
CA LYS A 32 12.17 11.00 -8.81
C LYS A 32 11.46 9.94 -9.67
N CYS A 33 11.35 8.74 -9.13
CA CYS A 33 10.66 7.63 -9.78
C CYS A 33 9.65 7.00 -8.82
N GLY A 34 8.62 6.37 -9.38
CA GLY A 34 7.61 5.70 -8.58
C GLY A 34 6.82 4.67 -9.38
N ILE A 35 6.17 3.78 -8.64
CA ILE A 35 5.31 2.70 -9.14
C ILE A 35 3.97 2.78 -8.40
N ASP A 36 2.88 2.63 -9.14
CA ASP A 36 1.51 2.53 -8.68
C ASP A 36 1.04 1.08 -8.89
N PHE A 37 0.55 0.45 -7.82
CA PHE A 37 0.04 -0.92 -7.81
C PHE A 37 -1.50 -1.01 -7.79
N ASN A 38 -2.23 0.12 -7.84
CA ASN A 38 -3.69 0.14 -7.72
C ASN A 38 -4.43 -0.65 -8.81
N THR A 39 -3.80 -0.90 -9.96
CA THR A 39 -4.40 -1.69 -11.05
C THR A 39 -4.16 -3.19 -10.92
N GLY A 40 -3.44 -3.64 -9.88
CA GLY A 40 -2.96 -5.03 -9.75
C GLY A 40 -1.71 -5.35 -10.56
N GLU A 41 -1.23 -4.41 -11.39
CA GLU A 41 0.00 -4.49 -12.16
C GLU A 41 0.84 -3.24 -11.88
N PRO A 42 2.18 -3.29 -11.93
CA PRO A 42 3.03 -2.13 -11.65
C PRO A 42 2.96 -1.10 -12.77
N VAL A 43 2.38 0.07 -12.49
CA VAL A 43 2.29 1.21 -13.42
C VAL A 43 3.31 2.29 -13.04
N LYS A 44 4.10 2.77 -14.00
CA LYS A 44 5.08 3.84 -13.74
C LYS A 44 4.37 5.18 -13.47
N ILE A 45 4.75 5.85 -12.37
CA ILE A 45 4.26 7.18 -12.03
C ILE A 45 5.14 8.25 -12.71
N PRO A 46 4.58 9.14 -13.55
CA PRO A 46 5.33 10.24 -14.14
C PRO A 46 5.53 11.38 -13.13
N ASN A 47 6.57 12.19 -13.33
CA ASN A 47 6.79 13.47 -12.62
C ASN A 47 6.83 13.38 -11.08
N VAL A 48 7.33 12.28 -10.51
CA VAL A 48 7.51 12.14 -9.05
C VAL A 48 8.48 13.20 -8.53
N MET A 49 8.05 14.00 -7.56
CA MET A 49 8.84 15.09 -6.97
C MET A 49 9.75 14.63 -5.84
N HIS A 50 9.50 13.44 -5.28
CA HIS A 50 10.24 12.89 -4.16
C HIS A 50 11.70 12.63 -4.53
N TRP A 51 12.62 13.07 -3.67
CA TRP A 51 14.04 12.82 -3.82
C TRP A 51 14.70 12.47 -2.48
N SER A 52 15.54 11.43 -2.50
CA SER A 52 16.25 10.93 -1.32
C SER A 52 17.45 10.06 -1.71
N VAL A 53 18.47 10.04 -0.86
CA VAL A 53 19.67 9.19 -1.00
C VAL A 53 19.61 7.96 -0.07
N ASN A 54 18.85 8.02 1.02
CA ASN A 54 18.90 7.00 2.09
C ASN A 54 17.52 6.56 2.56
N ALA A 55 16.73 7.46 3.15
CA ALA A 55 15.41 7.14 3.69
C ALA A 55 14.32 7.52 2.69
N SER A 56 13.40 6.60 2.39
CA SER A 56 12.20 6.88 1.61
C SER A 56 11.02 6.20 2.28
N ALA A 57 9.91 6.92 2.41
CA ALA A 57 8.62 6.37 2.77
C ALA A 57 7.57 7.02 1.89
N SER A 58 6.56 6.24 1.49
CA SER A 58 5.35 6.70 0.84
C SER A 58 4.15 6.04 1.50
N ILE A 59 3.04 6.76 1.51
CA ILE A 59 1.79 6.25 2.08
C ILE A 59 0.62 6.73 1.23
N SER A 60 -0.39 5.88 1.13
CA SER A 60 -1.65 6.11 0.45
C SER A 60 -2.81 6.00 1.45
N ASP A 61 -3.98 6.50 1.10
CA ASP A 61 -5.19 6.27 1.89
C ASP A 61 -5.73 4.85 1.70
N GLN A 62 -6.86 4.56 2.35
CA GLN A 62 -7.52 3.25 2.29
C GLN A 62 -8.02 2.87 0.89
N ASP A 63 -8.14 3.85 -0.01
CA ASP A 63 -8.61 3.69 -1.38
C ASP A 63 -7.43 3.71 -2.38
N GLY A 64 -6.18 3.66 -1.87
CA GLY A 64 -4.96 3.64 -2.67
C GLY A 64 -4.55 4.99 -3.24
N ASN A 65 -5.19 6.08 -2.85
CA ASN A 65 -4.80 7.42 -3.30
C ASN A 65 -3.55 7.89 -2.58
N PHE A 66 -2.59 8.41 -3.33
CA PHE A 66 -1.37 8.96 -2.77
C PHE A 66 -1.65 10.07 -1.76
N LEU A 67 -1.08 9.96 -0.55
CA LEU A 67 -1.16 11.01 0.47
C LEU A 67 0.13 11.84 0.52
N PHE A 68 1.27 11.20 0.79
CA PHE A 68 2.55 11.88 0.83
C PHE A 68 3.73 10.93 0.73
N SER A 69 4.91 11.50 0.45
CA SER A 69 6.20 10.82 0.62
C SER A 69 7.12 11.64 1.50
N CYS A 70 8.06 10.99 2.19
CA CYS A 70 9.05 11.71 2.99
C CYS A 70 10.41 11.02 2.98
N ASN A 71 11.45 11.80 3.27
CA ASN A 71 12.84 11.32 3.37
C ASN A 71 13.45 11.55 4.76
N GLY A 72 12.60 11.74 5.78
CA GLY A 72 13.01 12.12 7.13
C GLY A 72 13.38 13.59 7.31
N LYS A 73 13.43 14.40 6.25
CA LYS A 73 13.68 15.87 6.32
C LYS A 73 12.57 16.71 5.70
N LYS A 74 11.96 16.22 4.62
CA LYS A 74 10.89 16.89 3.89
C LYS A 74 9.74 15.91 3.61
N ILE A 75 8.53 16.45 3.59
CA ILE A 75 7.32 15.81 3.09
C ILE A 75 6.99 16.41 1.72
N TRP A 76 6.59 15.57 0.77
CA TRP A 76 6.09 15.93 -0.55
C TRP A 76 4.70 15.39 -0.75
#